data_AF-A0A2H5XPK1-F1
#
_entry.id   AF-A0A2H5XPK1-F1
#
_cell.length_a   1.000
_cell.length_b   1.000
_cell.length_c   1.000
_cell.angle_alpha   90.00
_cell.angle_beta   90.00
_cell.angle_gamma   90.00
#
_symmetry.space_group_name_H-M   'P 1'
#
loop_
_entity.id
_entity.type
_entity.pdbx_description
1 polymer ?
#
loop_
_entity_poly.entity_id
_entity_poly.type
_entity_poly.pdbx_seq_one_letter_code
_entity_poly.pdbx_strand_id
1 'polypeptide(L)' 'MKNETKDKTRRFLILVGLGFEFIGLVLGGVFLGLLIRKKFGLKEGIGEGFGAIAGLLVALIITLQVLTKLYGTRK' A
#
# COMPACT_ATOMS: atom_id res chain seq x y z
N MET A 1 -15.71 -1.43 30.74
CA MET A 1 -15.74 -2.15 29.45
C MET A 1 -15.97 -1.30 28.19
N LYS A 2 -16.74 -0.19 28.22
CA LYS A 2 -17.03 0.62 26.99
C LYS A 2 -15.81 1.21 26.26
N ASN A 3 -14.70 1.48 26.96
CA ASN A 3 -13.51 2.13 26.35
C ASN A 3 -12.57 1.15 25.63
N GLU A 4 -12.44 -0.10 26.10
CA GLU A 4 -11.55 -1.08 25.45
C GLU A 4 -12.10 -1.56 24.10
N THR A 5 -13.42 -1.71 23.98
CA THR A 5 -14.06 -2.09 22.71
C THR A 5 -13.89 -0.98 21.67
N LYS A 6 -14.04 0.29 22.06
CA LYS A 6 -13.82 1.46 21.19
C LYS A 6 -12.37 1.53 20.66
N ASP A 7 -11.38 1.22 21.51
CA ASP A 7 -9.98 1.26 21.11
C ASP A 7 -9.61 0.12 20.14
N LYS A 8 -10.17 -1.09 20.36
CA LYS A 8 -10.01 -2.21 19.42
C LYS A 8 -10.63 -1.93 18.05
N THR A 9 -11.84 -1.37 18.01
CA THR A 9 -12.51 -1.01 16.74
C THR A 9 -11.73 0.07 15.98
N ARG A 10 -11.15 1.05 16.69
CA ARG A 10 -10.34 2.10 16.05
C ARG A 10 -9.06 1.54 15.41
N ARG A 11 -8.36 0.65 16.09
CA ARG A 11 -7.18 -0.04 15.53
C ARG A 11 -7.55 -0.90 14.34
N PHE A 12 -8.69 -1.59 14.40
CA PHE A 12 -9.21 -2.36 13.28
C PHE A 12 -9.50 -1.50 12.05
N LEU A 13 -10.17 -0.36 12.22
CA LEU A 13 -10.43 0.60 11.13
C LEU A 13 -9.14 1.13 10.51
N ILE A 14 -8.12 1.42 11.32
CA ILE A 14 -6.79 1.83 10.82
C ILE A 14 -6.15 0.71 9.99
N LEU A 15 -6.23 -0.53 10.45
CA LEU A 15 -5.69 -1.69 9.74
C LEU A 15 -6.37 -1.92 8.39
N VAL A 16 -7.71 -1.78 8.37
CA VAL A 16 -8.51 -1.88 7.15
C VAL A 16 -8.18 -0.74 6.18
N GLY A 17 -8.06 0.49 6.68
CA GLY A 17 -7.65 1.64 5.88
C GLY A 17 -6.27 1.45 5.23
N LEU A 18 -5.30 0.94 6.00
CA LEU A 18 -3.98 0.57 5.50
C LEU A 18 -4.04 -0.52 4.43
N GLY A 19 -4.90 -1.53 4.60
CA GLY A 19 -5.12 -2.58 3.61
C GLY A 19 -5.65 -2.02 2.27
N PHE A 20 -6.63 -1.12 2.32
CA PHE A 20 -7.15 -0.46 1.12
C PHE A 20 -6.11 0.44 0.45
N GLU A 21 -5.34 1.18 1.24
CA GLU A 21 -4.25 2.03 0.73
C GLU A 21 -3.16 1.20 0.05
N PHE A 22 -2.80 0.04 0.64
CA PHE A 22 -1.87 -0.92 0.03
C PHE A 22 -2.38 -1.44 -1.31
N ILE A 23 -3.63 -1.89 -1.38
CA ILE A 23 -4.24 -2.38 -2.62
C ILE A 23 -4.27 -1.27 -3.67
N GLY A 24 -4.66 -0.05 -3.29
CA GLY A 24 -4.70 1.10 -4.19
C GLY A 24 -3.33 1.46 -4.78
N LEU A 25 -2.27 1.42 -3.96
CA LEU A 25 -0.90 1.68 -4.41
C LEU A 25 -0.37 0.59 -5.36
N VAL A 26 -0.65 -0.68 -5.08
CA VAL A 26 -0.25 -1.79 -5.95
C VAL A 26 -1.00 -1.72 -7.29
N LEU A 27 -2.33 -1.55 -7.26
CA LEU A 27 -3.13 -1.43 -8.48
C LEU A 27 -2.77 -0.17 -9.28
N GLY A 28 -2.51 0.95 -8.60
CA GLY A 28 -2.02 2.18 -9.21
C GLY A 28 -0.64 2.01 -9.86
N GLY A 29 0.26 1.29 -9.21
CA GLY A 29 1.58 0.94 -9.76
C GLY A 29 1.47 0.08 -11.03
N VAL A 30 0.64 -0.97 -11.00
CA VAL A 30 0.35 -1.80 -12.18
C VAL A 30 -0.23 -0.95 -13.31
N PHE A 31 -1.18 -0.07 -13.01
CA PHE A 31 -1.81 0.81 -14.00
C PHE A 31 -0.82 1.80 -14.63
N LEU A 32 0.07 2.40 -13.84
CA LEU A 32 1.15 3.25 -14.37
C LEU A 32 2.13 2.44 -15.21
N GLY A 33 2.46 1.22 -14.80
CA GLY A 33 3.27 0.28 -15.56
C GLY A 33 2.67 -0.07 -16.92
N LEU A 34 1.34 -0.25 -16.98
CA LEU A 34 0.57 -0.43 -18.21
C LEU A 34 0.63 0.81 -19.12
N LEU A 35 0.51 2.01 -18.56
CA LEU A 35 0.61 3.26 -19.33
C LEU A 35 2.02 3.44 -19.91
N ILE A 36 3.06 3.13 -19.14
CA ILE A 36 4.45 3.16 -19.61
C ILE A 36 4.66 2.12 -20.71
N ARG A 37 4.15 0.89 -20.54
CA ARG A 37 4.16 -0.13 -21.60
C ARG A 37 3.58 0.41 -22.90
N LYS A 38 2.37 0.99 -22.82
CA LYS A 38 1.64 1.53 -23.99
C LYS A 38 2.38 2.69 -24.64
N LYS A 39 3.07 3.53 -23.86
CA LYS A 39 3.82 4.70 -24.36
C LYS A 39 5.15 4.34 -25.03
N PHE A 40 5.85 3.31 -24.53
CA PHE A 40 7.20 2.96 -24.99
C PHE A 40 7.27 1.68 -25.85
N GLY A 41 6.12 1.06 -26.16
CA GLY A 41 6.09 -0.15 -27.00
C GLY A 41 6.78 -1.35 -26.36
N LEU A 42 6.74 -1.46 -25.02
CA LEU A 42 7.38 -2.55 -24.29
C LEU A 42 6.60 -3.87 -24.47
N LYS A 43 7.32 -4.99 -24.41
CA LYS A 43 6.72 -6.33 -24.46
C LYS A 43 5.71 -6.54 -23.33
N GLU A 44 4.71 -7.38 -23.60
CA GLU A 44 3.69 -7.78 -22.61
C GLU A 44 4.33 -8.33 -21.33
N GLY A 45 3.73 -7.97 -20.20
CA GLY A 45 4.21 -8.37 -18.87
C GLY A 45 5.39 -7.57 -18.31
N ILE A 46 6.20 -6.90 -19.14
CA ILE A 46 7.37 -6.14 -18.63
C ILE A 46 6.92 -4.87 -17.90
N GLY A 47 6.16 -4.00 -18.58
CA GLY A 47 5.72 -2.74 -17.96
C GLY A 47 4.79 -2.95 -16.77
N GLU A 48 3.89 -3.94 -16.85
CA GLU A 48 3.02 -4.36 -15.75
C GLU A 48 3.83 -4.91 -14.57
N GLY A 49 4.83 -5.76 -14.81
CA GLY A 49 5.71 -6.31 -13.78
C GLY A 49 6.54 -5.25 -13.07
N PHE A 50 7.14 -4.32 -13.81
CA PHE A 50 7.87 -3.19 -13.21
C PHE A 50 6.94 -2.27 -12.43
N GLY A 51 5.74 -1.99 -12.94
CA GLY A 51 4.73 -1.20 -12.25
C GLY A 51 4.25 -1.85 -10.96
N ALA A 52 4.03 -3.16 -10.97
CA ALA A 52 3.66 -3.94 -9.80
C ALA A 52 4.76 -3.90 -8.74
N ILE A 53 6.02 -4.16 -9.12
CA ILE A 53 7.16 -4.17 -8.20
C ILE A 53 7.38 -2.79 -7.58
N ALA A 54 7.32 -1.72 -8.39
CA ALA A 54 7.43 -0.36 -7.89
C ALA A 54 6.28 0.01 -6.95
N GLY A 55 5.05 -0.33 -7.31
CA GLY A 55 3.87 -0.13 -6.47
C GLY A 55 3.98 -0.88 -5.14
N LEU A 56 4.46 -2.13 -5.17
CA LEU A 56 4.66 -2.95 -3.99
C LEU A 56 5.74 -2.37 -3.06
N LEU A 57 6.87 -1.91 -3.63
CA LEU A 57 7.94 -1.24 -2.88
C LEU A 57 7.44 0.02 -2.16
N VAL A 58 6.73 0.90 -2.88
CA VAL A 58 6.17 2.14 -2.30
C VAL A 58 5.14 1.81 -1.21
N ALA A 59 4.25 0.84 -1.46
CA ALA A 59 3.27 0.40 -0.48
C ALA A 59 3.92 -0.18 0.77
N LEU A 60 5.01 -0.93 0.63
CA LEU A 60 5.77 -1.49 1.75
C LEU A 60 6.41 -0.38 2.60
N ILE A 61 7.02 0.62 1.97
CA ILE A 61 7.65 1.75 2.66
C ILE A 61 6.62 2.53 3.46
N ILE A 62 5.48 2.88 2.86
CA ILE A 62 4.40 3.62 3.53
C ILE A 62 3.84 2.80 4.69
N THR A 63 3.60 1.50 4.47
CA THR A 63 3.13 0.59 5.53
C THR A 63 4.10 0.56 6.71
N LEU A 64 5.40 0.43 6.45
CA LEU A 64 6.43 0.45 7.50
C LEU A 64 6.49 1.80 8.22
N GLN A 65 6.38 2.92 7.51
CA GLN A 65 6.34 4.24 8.12
C GLN A 65 5.13 4.41 9.04
N VAL A 66 3.94 3.98 8.60
CA VAL A 66 2.73 4.06 9.43
C VAL A 66 2.82 3.12 10.62
N LEU A 67 3.32 1.90 10.44
CA LEU A 67 3.54 0.94 11.53
C LEU A 67 4.55 1.50 12.54
N THR A 68 5.64 2.13 12.08
CA THR A 68 6.64 2.76 12.96
C THR A 68 6.05 3.96 13.72
N LYS A 69 5.20 4.77 13.09
CA LYS A 69 4.50 5.86 13.79
C LYS A 69 3.49 5.36 14.82
N LEU A 70 2.79 4.26 14.53
CA LEU A 70 1.78 3.65 15.40
C LEU A 70 2.40 2.87 16.58
N TYR A 71 3.51 2.17 16.36
CA TYR A 71 4.09 1.23 17.33
C TYR A 71 5.46 1.67 17.88
N GLY A 72 6.19 2.54 17.18
CA GLY A 72 7.53 3.01 17.55
C GLY A 72 7.58 4.23 18.47
N THR A 73 6.46 4.91 18.72
CA THR A 73 6.32 6.00 19.71
C THR A 73 6.16 5.48 21.16
N ARG A 74 6.67 4.28 21.45
CA ARG A 74 6.91 3.79 22.81
C ARG A 74 8.42 3.81 23.11
N LYS A 75 8.98 5.00 23.28
CA LYS A 75 10.20 5.25 24.05
C LYS A 75 10.05 6.54 24.83
#